data_AF-A0A9D7CDB4-F1
#
_entry.id   AF-A0A9D7CDB4-F1
#
_cell.length_a   1.000
_cell.length_b   1.000
_cell.length_c   1.000
_cell.angle_alpha   90.00
_cell.angle_beta   90.00
_cell.angle_gamma   90.00
#
_symmetry.space_group_name_H-M   'P 1'
#
loop_
_entity.id
_entity.type
_entity.pdbx_description
1 polymer ?
#
loop_
_entity_poly.entity_id
_entity_poly.type
_entity_poly.pdbx_seq_one_letter_code
_entity_poly.pdbx_strand_id
1 'polypeptide(L)'
;MFDAPAAVAAKLPHLPESPGVYLWKDAAGAVLYVGKAKRLRSRVRSYFGSDHVTSVKTQVLVRLIASLDSIVVPTEAHALILEANLIKEYRPRFNIALRDDKSYPYIKVTLQEPFPRVYVTRRLVSDGARYFGPYTDVGAMRRALNVVKRIFTVRSCHYALLDEVPDRPCLDYHIGKCKAPCVGYQTEADYRGMIDEVVLFLDGRTADVIRRVRDRMQEASAQLNFERAAELRDALLKLDSLEEPTVVVQVEGGDKDVIGYARDGDDACVAILRIRGGKLLARDQRFVENVEGEEDQAILAAYLARAYVGSREHAAELIVPIDFDDRALLEESLGRTRVIIPQRGPRRELVQLAEQNARHLLEEFSSRRSRPRNGRRAPSTTCSANLGSRSCRAPSSASTSPRRREPTRSARASGSRTDARAAPSTASSR
;
A
#
# COMPACT_ATOMS: atom_id res chain seq x y z
N MET A 1 -19.42 22.13 -31.29
CA MET A 1 -18.09 22.76 -31.40
C MET A 1 -17.80 23.40 -30.05
N PHE A 2 -16.70 23.02 -29.38
CA PHE A 2 -16.31 23.66 -28.12
C PHE A 2 -15.26 24.71 -28.44
N ASP A 3 -15.57 25.98 -28.20
CA ASP A 3 -14.59 27.05 -28.38
C ASP A 3 -13.52 26.98 -27.29
N ALA A 4 -12.25 27.13 -27.69
CA ALA A 4 -11.15 27.16 -26.74
C ALA A 4 -11.29 28.41 -25.84
N PRO A 5 -11.11 28.27 -24.50
CA PRO A 5 -11.09 29.42 -23.60
C PRO A 5 -10.07 30.46 -24.06
N ALA A 6 -10.36 31.75 -23.88
CA ALA A 6 -9.50 32.84 -24.37
C ALA A 6 -8.02 32.70 -23.94
N ALA A 7 -7.76 32.24 -22.71
CA ALA A 7 -6.42 31.97 -22.19
C ALA A 7 -5.69 30.83 -22.93
N VAL A 8 -6.42 29.80 -23.37
CA VAL A 8 -5.87 28.68 -24.15
C VAL A 8 -5.67 29.10 -25.61
N ALA A 9 -6.65 29.80 -26.19
CA ALA A 9 -6.58 30.33 -27.55
C ALA A 9 -5.39 31.28 -27.75
N ALA A 10 -5.08 32.10 -26.75
CA ALA A 10 -3.91 32.99 -26.78
C ALA A 10 -2.57 32.23 -26.72
N LYS A 11 -2.48 31.12 -25.98
CA LYS A 11 -1.25 30.31 -25.87
C LYS A 11 -1.04 29.37 -27.07
N LEU A 12 -2.10 28.95 -27.75
CA LEU A 12 -2.07 27.95 -28.84
C LEU A 12 -1.11 28.29 -30.01
N PRO A 13 -0.95 29.55 -30.46
CA PRO A 13 0.00 29.91 -31.51
C PRO A 13 1.46 29.82 -31.07
N HIS A 14 1.73 29.95 -29.76
CA HIS A 14 3.07 29.98 -29.18
C HIS A 14 3.58 28.60 -28.75
N LEU A 15 2.75 27.56 -28.85
CA LEU A 15 3.17 26.19 -28.56
C LEU A 15 4.08 25.66 -29.67
N PRO A 16 5.22 25.05 -29.32
CA PRO A 16 6.12 24.47 -30.31
C PRO A 16 5.55 23.18 -30.90
N GLU A 17 6.06 22.79 -32.07
CA GLU A 17 5.85 21.47 -32.67
C GLU A 17 6.90 20.46 -32.21
N SER A 18 7.32 20.58 -30.94
CA SER A 18 8.31 19.72 -30.29
C SER A 18 7.63 18.78 -29.29
N PRO A 19 8.30 17.67 -28.92
CA PRO A 19 7.78 16.78 -27.90
C PRO A 19 7.72 17.46 -26.53
N GLY A 20 6.72 17.10 -25.75
CA GLY A 20 6.46 17.76 -24.47
C GLY A 20 5.29 17.17 -23.71
N VAL A 21 5.07 17.70 -22.52
CA VAL A 21 3.94 17.39 -21.65
C VAL A 21 3.06 18.62 -21.51
N TYR A 22 1.75 18.46 -21.60
CA TYR A 22 0.75 19.50 -21.36
C TYR A 22 -0.08 19.21 -20.12
N LEU A 23 -0.50 20.27 -19.44
CA LEU A 23 -1.31 20.23 -18.23
C LEU A 23 -2.56 21.08 -18.43
N TRP A 24 -3.72 20.44 -18.35
CA TRP A 24 -5.01 21.11 -18.32
C TRP A 24 -5.35 21.53 -16.90
N LYS A 25 -5.76 22.78 -16.71
CA LYS A 25 -6.09 23.35 -15.40
C LYS A 25 -7.49 23.94 -15.38
N ASP A 26 -8.15 23.87 -14.22
CA ASP A 26 -9.42 24.53 -13.97
C ASP A 26 -9.26 26.03 -13.66
N ALA A 27 -10.38 26.72 -13.42
CA ALA A 27 -10.39 28.15 -13.08
C ALA A 27 -9.72 28.46 -11.73
N ALA A 28 -9.60 27.49 -10.83
CA ALA A 28 -8.90 27.62 -9.56
C ALA A 28 -7.40 27.30 -9.67
N GLY A 29 -6.92 26.88 -10.85
CA GLY A 29 -5.54 26.50 -11.12
C GLY A 29 -5.19 25.05 -10.79
N ALA A 30 -6.15 24.21 -10.41
CA ALA A 30 -5.93 22.80 -10.14
C ALA A 30 -5.73 22.00 -11.43
N VAL A 31 -4.77 21.07 -11.44
CA VAL A 31 -4.45 20.24 -12.61
C VAL A 31 -5.53 19.17 -12.78
N LEU A 32 -6.28 19.27 -13.88
CA LEU A 32 -7.37 18.36 -14.24
C LEU A 32 -6.86 17.13 -15.00
N TYR A 33 -5.90 17.33 -15.90
CA TYR A 33 -5.34 16.28 -16.74
C TYR A 33 -3.90 16.61 -17.15
N VAL A 34 -3.06 15.59 -17.23
CA VAL A 34 -1.69 15.65 -17.75
C VAL A 34 -1.59 14.70 -18.92
N GLY A 35 -1.00 15.14 -20.03
CA GLY A 35 -0.75 14.26 -21.18
C GLY A 35 0.54 14.60 -21.91
N LYS A 36 1.16 13.60 -22.53
CA LYS A 36 2.29 13.79 -23.44
C LYS A 36 1.86 14.04 -24.89
N ALA A 37 2.73 14.70 -25.64
CA ALA A 37 2.54 14.95 -27.06
C ALA A 37 3.86 14.84 -27.82
N LYS A 38 3.84 14.23 -29.01
CA LYS A 38 4.95 14.32 -29.98
C LYS A 38 5.09 15.73 -30.53
N ARG A 39 3.95 16.39 -30.76
CA ARG A 39 3.82 17.79 -31.20
C ARG A 39 2.78 18.48 -30.32
N LEU A 40 3.23 19.32 -29.38
CA LEU A 40 2.36 19.99 -28.42
C LEU A 40 1.24 20.78 -29.11
N ARG A 41 1.58 21.59 -30.12
CA ARG A 41 0.59 22.42 -30.83
C ARG A 41 -0.54 21.60 -31.45
N SER A 42 -0.20 20.54 -32.18
CA SER A 42 -1.19 19.67 -32.85
C SER A 42 -2.06 18.93 -31.85
N ARG A 43 -1.45 18.41 -30.76
CA ARG A 43 -2.18 17.64 -29.73
C ARG A 43 -3.12 18.52 -28.91
N VAL A 44 -2.71 19.73 -28.55
CA VAL A 44 -3.58 20.66 -27.82
C VAL A 44 -4.75 21.11 -28.70
N ARG A 45 -4.51 21.36 -29.99
CA ARG A 45 -5.56 21.72 -30.95
C ARG A 45 -6.61 20.61 -31.11
N SER A 46 -6.23 19.34 -31.04
CA SER A 46 -7.16 18.22 -31.28
C SER A 46 -8.31 18.15 -30.27
N TYR A 47 -8.14 18.68 -29.05
CA TYR A 47 -9.20 18.71 -28.03
C TYR A 47 -10.40 19.61 -28.40
N PHE A 48 -10.18 20.59 -29.28
CA PHE A 48 -11.21 21.55 -29.72
C PHE A 48 -11.69 21.28 -31.16
N GLY A 49 -11.13 20.28 -31.83
CA GLY A 49 -11.54 19.85 -33.17
C GLY A 49 -12.80 18.98 -33.14
N SER A 50 -13.57 19.00 -34.24
CA SER A 50 -14.86 18.30 -34.38
C SER A 50 -14.77 16.76 -34.37
N ASP A 51 -13.61 16.18 -34.66
CA ASP A 51 -13.46 14.74 -34.93
C ASP A 51 -12.91 13.90 -33.76
N HIS A 52 -12.55 14.54 -32.62
CA HIS A 52 -11.78 13.87 -31.55
C HIS A 52 -12.45 13.86 -30.17
N VAL A 53 -13.70 14.32 -30.05
CA VAL A 53 -14.42 14.34 -28.76
C VAL A 53 -15.33 13.12 -28.61
N THR A 54 -14.76 11.93 -28.80
CA THR A 54 -15.50 10.66 -28.84
C THR A 54 -15.87 10.13 -27.45
N SER A 55 -15.07 10.43 -26.42
CA SER A 55 -15.31 9.98 -25.05
C SER A 55 -16.05 11.01 -24.21
N VAL A 56 -17.07 10.57 -23.47
CA VAL A 56 -17.85 11.38 -22.51
C VAL A 56 -16.92 12.08 -21.49
N LYS A 57 -15.87 11.40 -21.07
CA LYS A 57 -14.83 11.92 -20.18
C LYS A 57 -14.10 13.12 -20.78
N THR A 58 -13.74 13.05 -22.05
CA THR A 58 -13.10 14.16 -22.79
C THR A 58 -14.05 15.34 -22.94
N GLN A 59 -15.35 15.10 -23.18
CA GLN A 59 -16.35 16.18 -23.25
C GLN A 59 -16.47 16.93 -21.91
N VAL A 60 -16.49 16.20 -20.80
CA VAL A 60 -16.54 16.80 -19.45
C VAL A 60 -15.25 17.55 -19.15
N LEU A 61 -14.09 16.97 -19.48
CA LEU A 61 -12.79 17.62 -19.31
C LEU A 61 -12.76 18.97 -20.04
N VAL A 62 -13.10 19.00 -21.33
CA VAL A 62 -13.03 20.23 -22.16
C VAL A 62 -13.88 21.36 -21.58
N ARG A 63 -15.04 21.05 -20.98
CA ARG A 63 -15.92 22.05 -20.32
C ARG A 63 -15.33 22.68 -19.07
N LEU A 64 -14.37 22.01 -18.42
CA LEU A 64 -13.76 22.47 -17.17
C LEU A 64 -12.41 23.15 -17.37
N ILE A 65 -11.83 23.07 -18.58
CA ILE A 65 -10.54 23.70 -18.89
C ILE A 65 -10.69 25.23 -18.81
N ALA A 66 -9.84 25.86 -18.02
CA ALA A 66 -9.68 27.32 -18.00
C ALA A 66 -8.30 27.76 -18.49
N SER A 67 -7.25 26.96 -18.24
CA SER A 67 -5.89 27.30 -18.65
C SER A 67 -5.05 26.07 -19.03
N LEU A 68 -3.94 26.34 -19.73
CA LEU A 68 -3.01 25.36 -20.27
C LEU A 68 -1.58 25.73 -19.86
N ASP A 69 -0.85 24.75 -19.37
CA ASP A 69 0.62 24.81 -19.24
C ASP A 69 1.29 23.72 -20.08
N SER A 70 2.52 23.97 -20.51
CA SER A 70 3.30 23.04 -21.32
C SER A 70 4.77 23.03 -20.93
N ILE A 71 5.38 21.85 -20.91
CA ILE A 71 6.81 21.66 -20.68
C ILE A 71 7.39 20.96 -21.90
N VAL A 72 8.33 21.61 -22.57
CA VAL A 72 9.02 21.07 -23.75
C VAL A 72 10.18 20.19 -23.30
N VAL A 73 10.37 19.05 -23.94
CA VAL A 73 11.45 18.11 -23.62
C VAL A 73 12.22 17.71 -24.89
N PRO A 74 13.44 17.18 -24.77
CA PRO A 74 14.28 16.86 -25.94
C PRO A 74 13.76 15.67 -26.76
N THR A 75 13.20 14.65 -26.11
CA THR A 75 12.75 13.41 -26.79
C THR A 75 11.40 12.93 -26.27
N GLU A 76 10.72 12.10 -27.06
CA GLU A 76 9.44 11.47 -26.66
C GLU A 76 9.59 10.59 -25.41
N ALA A 77 10.72 9.90 -25.24
CA ALA A 77 11.03 9.13 -24.03
C ALA A 77 11.08 10.04 -22.77
N HIS A 78 11.70 11.23 -22.87
CA HIS A 78 11.67 12.21 -21.79
C HIS A 78 10.24 12.72 -21.51
N ALA A 79 9.40 12.84 -22.53
CA ALA A 79 8.01 13.25 -22.36
C ALA A 79 7.20 12.19 -21.59
N LEU A 80 7.42 10.91 -21.89
CA LEU A 80 6.82 9.78 -21.18
C LEU A 80 7.24 9.75 -19.70
N ILE A 81 8.53 9.93 -19.42
CA ILE A 81 9.05 9.99 -18.04
C ILE A 81 8.44 11.16 -17.28
N LEU A 82 8.46 12.35 -17.87
CA LEU A 82 7.94 13.56 -17.23
C LEU A 82 6.43 13.46 -17.00
N GLU A 83 5.66 12.93 -17.95
CA GLU A 83 4.23 12.70 -17.80
C GLU A 83 3.94 11.77 -16.61
N ALA A 84 4.60 10.61 -16.55
CA ALA A 84 4.41 9.65 -15.46
C ALA A 84 4.71 10.28 -14.09
N ASN A 85 5.74 11.12 -14.01
CA ASN A 85 6.11 11.85 -12.80
C ASN A 85 5.06 12.91 -12.42
N LEU A 86 4.58 13.71 -13.38
CA LEU A 86 3.58 14.76 -13.14
C LEU A 86 2.21 14.16 -12.78
N ILE A 87 1.80 13.04 -13.38
CA ILE A 87 0.59 12.31 -12.98
C ILE A 87 0.73 11.82 -11.53
N LYS A 88 1.91 11.36 -11.13
CA LYS A 88 2.19 10.90 -9.76
C LYS A 88 2.15 12.06 -8.75
N GLU A 89 2.67 13.22 -9.13
CA GLU A 89 2.72 14.45 -8.33
C GLU A 89 1.33 15.07 -8.16
N TYR A 90 0.66 15.38 -9.27
CA TYR A 90 -0.61 16.14 -9.25
C TYR A 90 -1.86 15.26 -9.06
N ARG A 91 -1.77 13.95 -9.35
CA ARG A 91 -2.89 12.99 -9.34
C ARG A 91 -4.17 13.57 -9.97
N PRO A 92 -4.12 13.98 -11.24
CA PRO A 92 -5.21 14.72 -11.86
C PRO A 92 -6.47 13.86 -11.96
N ARG A 93 -7.64 14.48 -11.75
CA ARG A 93 -8.93 13.78 -11.68
C ARG A 93 -9.26 12.99 -12.95
N PHE A 94 -8.89 13.50 -14.12
CA PHE A 94 -9.24 12.88 -15.41
C PHE A 94 -8.17 11.93 -15.94
N ASN A 95 -7.01 11.80 -15.29
CA ASN A 95 -6.05 10.76 -15.66
C ASN A 95 -6.50 9.40 -15.12
N ILE A 96 -6.07 8.34 -15.80
CA ILE A 96 -6.24 6.97 -15.32
C ILE A 96 -5.63 6.87 -13.92
N ALA A 97 -6.47 6.58 -12.93
CA ALA A 97 -6.08 6.59 -11.54
C ALA A 97 -5.71 5.16 -11.17
N LEU A 98 -4.41 4.92 -11.08
CA LEU A 98 -3.93 3.67 -10.51
C LEU A 98 -4.00 3.78 -8.99
N ARG A 99 -4.83 2.93 -8.40
CA ARG A 99 -4.96 2.83 -6.96
C ARG A 99 -3.65 2.32 -6.40
N ASP A 100 -3.05 3.15 -5.54
CA ASP A 100 -2.10 2.63 -4.58
C ASP A 100 -2.92 1.76 -3.62
N ASP A 101 -3.04 0.47 -3.90
CA ASP A 101 -3.22 -0.52 -2.84
C ASP A 101 -1.91 -0.65 -2.04
N LYS A 102 -1.44 0.51 -1.56
CA LYS A 102 -0.48 0.60 -0.47
C LYS A 102 -1.26 0.24 0.77
N SER A 103 -1.22 -1.04 1.10
CA SER A 103 -0.21 -1.43 2.06
C SER A 103 -0.26 -2.94 2.24
N TYR A 104 0.57 -3.61 1.43
CA TYR A 104 1.01 -4.96 1.77
C TYR A 104 1.48 -4.94 3.22
N PRO A 105 0.93 -5.81 4.05
CA PRO A 105 1.34 -5.86 5.43
C PRO A 105 2.78 -6.36 5.50
N TYR A 106 3.51 -5.81 6.46
CA TYR A 106 4.83 -6.22 6.89
C TYR A 106 4.71 -6.81 8.29
N ILE A 107 5.57 -7.75 8.62
CA ILE A 107 5.82 -8.12 10.00
C ILE A 107 6.93 -7.22 10.51
N LYS A 108 6.68 -6.49 11.60
CA LYS A 108 7.64 -5.61 12.26
C LYS A 108 8.14 -6.27 13.54
N VAL A 109 9.44 -6.24 13.74
CA VAL A 109 10.15 -6.70 14.95
C VAL A 109 10.86 -5.52 15.59
N THR A 110 10.47 -5.13 16.81
CA THR A 110 11.03 -3.96 17.52
C THR A 110 12.33 -4.27 18.26
N LEU A 111 13.43 -4.45 17.52
CA LEU A 111 14.76 -4.80 18.07
C LEU A 111 15.35 -3.75 19.02
N GLN A 112 14.88 -2.51 18.95
CA GLN A 112 15.29 -1.42 19.82
C GLN A 112 14.76 -1.53 21.25
N GLU A 113 13.73 -2.35 21.48
CA GLU A 113 13.15 -2.56 22.81
C GLU A 113 13.94 -3.67 23.54
N PRO A 114 14.13 -3.60 24.88
CA PRO A 114 14.77 -4.68 25.65
C PRO A 114 14.12 -6.04 25.40
N PHE A 115 12.81 -6.01 25.22
CA PHE A 115 12.03 -7.18 24.85
C PHE A 115 11.19 -6.90 23.60
N PRO A 116 11.72 -7.23 22.41
CA PRO A 116 11.08 -6.95 21.13
C PRO A 116 9.66 -7.53 20.96
N ARG A 117 8.83 -6.80 20.21
CA ARG A 117 7.48 -7.16 19.78
C ARG A 117 7.47 -7.61 18.34
N VAL A 118 6.59 -8.56 18.01
CA VAL A 118 6.40 -9.06 16.64
C VAL A 118 4.93 -8.86 16.23
N TYR A 119 4.68 -7.91 15.33
CA TYR A 119 3.31 -7.58 14.92
C TYR A 119 3.22 -7.12 13.47
N VAL A 120 1.98 -7.14 12.95
CA VAL A 120 1.72 -6.72 11.57
C VAL A 120 1.59 -5.20 11.52
N THR A 121 2.32 -4.56 10.60
CA THR A 121 2.18 -3.14 10.28
C THR A 121 2.05 -2.93 8.79
N ARG A 122 1.44 -1.81 8.42
CA ARG A 122 1.32 -1.34 7.04
C ARG A 122 2.17 -0.09 6.77
N ARG A 123 2.83 0.41 7.81
CA ARG A 123 3.66 1.61 7.80
C ARG A 123 5.11 1.21 8.05
N LEU A 124 5.99 1.52 7.10
CA LEU A 124 7.43 1.51 7.33
C LEU A 124 7.82 2.84 7.95
N VAL A 125 8.59 2.78 9.03
CA VAL A 125 9.14 3.93 9.74
C VAL A 125 10.61 3.61 9.99
N SER A 126 11.50 4.59 9.85
CA SER A 126 12.92 4.41 10.15
C SER A 126 13.15 4.52 11.66
N ASP A 127 12.62 3.59 12.43
CA ASP A 127 12.62 3.59 13.90
C ASP A 127 13.58 2.55 14.52
N GLY A 128 14.49 1.99 13.72
CA GLY A 128 15.42 0.95 14.13
C GLY A 128 14.79 -0.45 14.24
N ALA A 129 13.49 -0.60 13.99
CA ALA A 129 12.86 -1.92 13.91
C ALA A 129 13.21 -2.63 12.60
N ARG A 130 13.13 -3.97 12.63
CA ARG A 130 13.31 -4.79 11.44
C ARG A 130 11.95 -5.10 10.82
N TYR A 131 11.85 -4.93 9.50
CA TYR A 131 10.62 -5.11 8.74
C TYR A 131 10.78 -6.27 7.76
N PHE A 132 9.83 -7.20 7.78
CA PHE A 132 9.79 -8.39 6.93
C PHE A 132 8.54 -8.33 6.04
N GLY A 133 8.71 -8.54 4.74
CA GLY A 133 7.67 -8.33 3.73
C GLY A 133 8.20 -7.54 2.53
N PRO A 134 7.34 -7.05 1.61
CA PRO A 134 5.87 -7.04 1.65
C PRO A 134 5.24 -8.42 1.45
N TYR A 135 4.24 -8.76 2.27
CA TYR A 135 3.47 -10.00 2.07
C TYR A 135 2.29 -9.78 1.13
N THR A 136 2.27 -10.51 0.02
CA THR A 136 1.22 -10.44 -1.02
C THR A 136 -0.05 -11.18 -0.60
N ASP A 137 0.09 -12.34 0.07
CA ASP A 137 -1.01 -13.05 0.74
C ASP A 137 -1.04 -12.75 2.25
N VAL A 138 -2.05 -11.99 2.68
CA VAL A 138 -2.30 -11.68 4.10
C VAL A 138 -2.60 -12.96 4.90
N GLY A 139 -3.22 -13.97 4.27
CA GLY A 139 -3.45 -15.29 4.84
C GLY A 139 -2.14 -16.00 5.14
N ALA A 140 -1.26 -16.15 4.15
CA ALA A 140 0.07 -16.75 4.33
C ALA A 140 0.88 -16.03 5.41
N MET A 141 0.90 -14.71 5.40
CA MET A 141 1.56 -13.93 6.45
C MET A 141 0.97 -14.22 7.83
N ARG A 142 -0.37 -14.24 7.97
CA ARG A 142 -1.02 -14.55 9.25
C ARG A 142 -0.73 -15.99 9.69
N ARG A 143 -0.64 -16.95 8.76
CA ARG A 143 -0.24 -18.33 9.03
C ARG A 143 1.20 -18.38 9.54
N ALA A 144 2.14 -17.74 8.85
CA ALA A 144 3.55 -17.65 9.28
C ALA A 144 3.68 -16.99 10.66
N LEU A 145 2.99 -15.87 10.90
CA LEU A 145 3.01 -15.19 12.19
C LEU A 145 2.36 -16.04 13.30
N ASN A 146 1.31 -16.81 13.00
CA ASN A 146 0.70 -17.73 13.94
C ASN A 146 1.64 -18.89 14.31
N VAL A 147 2.43 -19.38 13.36
CA VAL A 147 3.48 -20.38 13.63
C VAL A 147 4.53 -19.79 14.56
N VAL A 148 5.02 -18.58 14.27
CA VAL A 148 5.97 -17.87 15.13
C VAL A 148 5.41 -17.75 16.55
N LYS A 149 4.16 -17.28 16.71
CA LYS A 149 3.50 -17.13 18.02
C LYS A 149 3.22 -18.43 18.78
N ARG A 150 3.33 -19.59 18.12
CA ARG A 150 3.12 -20.91 18.73
C ARG A 150 4.44 -21.57 19.13
N ILE A 151 5.48 -21.42 18.31
CA ILE A 151 6.82 -21.96 18.60
C ILE A 151 7.53 -21.10 19.63
N PHE A 152 7.38 -19.78 19.49
CA PHE A 152 8.04 -18.78 20.29
C PHE A 152 7.01 -18.06 21.16
N THR A 153 7.36 -17.86 22.43
CA THR A 153 6.52 -17.15 23.41
C THR A 153 6.67 -15.63 23.29
N VAL A 154 6.55 -15.13 22.05
CA VAL A 154 6.67 -13.71 21.72
C VAL A 154 5.52 -12.93 22.34
N ARG A 155 5.84 -11.75 22.89
CA ARG A 155 4.83 -10.89 23.50
C ARG A 155 3.81 -10.40 22.45
N SER A 156 2.55 -10.36 22.88
CA SER A 156 1.44 -9.74 22.16
C SER A 156 1.05 -8.38 22.77
N CYS A 157 1.52 -8.07 23.98
CA CYS A 157 1.10 -6.91 24.76
C CYS A 157 1.68 -5.60 24.21
N HIS A 158 0.95 -4.51 24.49
CA HIS A 158 1.32 -3.17 24.02
C HIS A 158 2.14 -2.36 25.04
N TYR A 159 2.35 -2.88 26.25
CA TYR A 159 3.10 -2.21 27.32
C TYR A 159 4.52 -1.84 26.89
N ALA A 160 4.92 -0.62 27.21
CA ALA A 160 6.31 -0.18 27.14
C ALA A 160 6.98 -0.59 28.46
N LEU A 161 7.54 -1.80 28.54
CA LEU A 161 8.06 -2.36 29.81
C LEU A 161 9.23 -1.60 30.47
N LEU A 162 9.73 -0.54 29.84
CA LEU A 162 10.65 0.40 30.47
C LEU A 162 9.92 1.33 31.46
N ASP A 163 8.68 1.70 31.15
CA ASP A 163 7.89 2.71 31.87
C ASP A 163 6.62 2.13 32.51
N GLU A 164 6.07 1.06 31.91
CA GLU A 164 4.81 0.42 32.29
C GLU A 164 5.02 -1.06 32.62
N VAL A 165 5.26 -1.34 33.90
CA VAL A 165 5.46 -2.70 34.42
C VAL A 165 4.21 -3.13 35.18
N PRO A 166 3.42 -4.10 34.68
CA PRO A 166 2.24 -4.59 35.38
C PRO A 166 2.65 -5.44 36.60
N ASP A 167 1.89 -5.32 37.70
CA ASP A 167 2.16 -6.06 38.95
C ASP A 167 1.94 -7.58 38.85
N ARG A 168 1.16 -8.03 37.86
CA ARG A 168 0.76 -9.43 37.70
C ARG A 168 0.87 -9.88 36.25
N PRO A 169 1.24 -11.16 36.00
CA PRO A 169 1.27 -11.71 34.65
C PRO A 169 -0.14 -11.75 34.05
N CYS A 170 -0.23 -11.54 32.74
CA CYS A 170 -1.50 -11.53 32.02
C CYS A 170 -1.97 -12.94 31.65
N LEU A 171 -3.17 -13.03 31.04
CA LEU A 171 -3.73 -14.31 30.57
C LEU A 171 -2.78 -15.08 29.65
N ASP A 172 -2.04 -14.39 28.76
CA ASP A 172 -1.11 -15.04 27.82
C ASP A 172 -0.01 -15.83 28.52
N TYR A 173 0.36 -15.48 29.76
CA TYR A 173 1.24 -16.30 30.59
C TYR A 173 0.53 -17.55 31.10
N HIS A 174 -0.65 -17.40 31.68
CA HIS A 174 -1.42 -18.51 32.22
C HIS A 174 -1.84 -19.55 31.18
N ILE A 175 -1.91 -19.17 29.90
CA ILE A 175 -2.18 -20.08 28.77
C ILE A 175 -0.92 -20.47 27.97
N GLY A 176 0.28 -20.15 28.48
CA GLY A 176 1.56 -20.61 27.89
C GLY A 176 2.03 -19.89 26.63
N LYS A 177 1.40 -18.78 26.23
CA LYS A 177 1.80 -17.99 25.04
C LYS A 177 2.92 -16.98 25.30
N CYS A 178 3.17 -16.65 26.56
CA CYS A 178 4.18 -15.68 26.97
C CYS A 178 4.85 -16.16 28.26
N LYS A 179 6.17 -15.98 28.42
CA LYS A 179 6.86 -16.32 29.69
C LYS A 179 6.87 -15.18 30.71
N ALA A 180 5.96 -14.21 30.55
CA ALA A 180 5.83 -13.03 31.40
C ALA A 180 7.14 -12.28 31.69
N PRO A 181 7.92 -11.87 30.65
CA PRO A 181 9.07 -10.97 30.84
C PRO A 181 8.68 -9.65 31.53
N CYS A 182 7.40 -9.26 31.48
CA CYS A 182 6.86 -8.08 32.16
C CYS A 182 6.95 -8.12 33.68
N VAL A 183 7.01 -9.29 34.31
CA VAL A 183 7.17 -9.43 35.77
C VAL A 183 8.54 -10.05 36.12
N GLY A 184 9.48 -10.07 35.16
CA GLY A 184 10.83 -10.59 35.39
C GLY A 184 10.97 -12.12 35.37
N TYR A 185 9.94 -12.88 34.97
CA TYR A 185 10.00 -14.36 34.91
C TYR A 185 10.84 -14.89 33.75
N GLN A 186 11.28 -14.00 32.85
CA GLN A 186 12.20 -14.31 31.77
C GLN A 186 13.26 -13.23 31.67
N THR A 187 14.52 -13.63 31.54
CA THR A 187 15.64 -12.69 31.40
C THR A 187 15.66 -12.06 30.02
N GLU A 188 16.22 -10.85 29.92
CA GLU A 188 16.37 -10.14 28.65
C GLU A 188 17.23 -10.92 27.65
N ALA A 189 18.30 -11.58 28.13
CA ALA A 189 19.19 -12.38 27.29
C ALA A 189 18.48 -13.60 26.68
N ASP A 190 17.69 -14.34 27.48
CA ASP A 190 16.91 -15.49 27.00
C ASP A 190 15.85 -15.05 25.97
N TYR A 191 15.16 -13.93 26.24
CA TYR A 191 14.18 -13.39 25.29
C TYR A 191 14.82 -12.90 23.99
N ARG A 192 15.99 -12.25 24.04
CA ARG A 192 16.73 -11.81 22.84
C ARG A 192 17.17 -12.99 21.99
N GLY A 193 17.72 -14.04 22.58
CA GLY A 193 18.09 -15.25 21.84
C GLY A 193 16.90 -15.87 21.09
N MET A 194 15.72 -15.89 21.74
CA MET A 194 14.48 -16.30 21.08
C MET A 194 14.09 -15.39 19.90
N ILE A 195 14.23 -14.06 20.04
CA ILE A 195 13.92 -13.11 18.97
C ILE A 195 14.87 -13.26 17.79
N ASP A 196 16.15 -13.53 18.01
CA ASP A 196 17.11 -13.78 16.93
C ASP A 196 16.71 -15.01 16.09
N GLU A 197 16.18 -16.06 16.73
CA GLU A 197 15.60 -17.21 16.02
C GLU A 197 14.35 -16.82 15.20
N VAL A 198 13.47 -15.98 15.75
CA VAL A 198 12.29 -15.46 15.01
C VAL A 198 12.72 -14.64 13.79
N VAL A 199 13.75 -13.81 13.95
CA VAL A 199 14.30 -12.99 12.89
C VAL A 199 14.88 -13.86 11.76
N LEU A 200 15.62 -14.93 12.10
CA LEU A 200 16.12 -15.90 11.12
C LEU A 200 15.00 -16.64 10.37
N PHE A 201 13.91 -16.97 11.07
CA PHE A 201 12.73 -17.57 10.47
C PHE A 201 12.06 -16.64 9.45
N LEU A 202 11.88 -15.37 9.82
CA LEU A 202 11.22 -14.38 8.97
C LEU A 202 12.11 -13.94 7.77
N ASP A 203 13.43 -14.10 7.86
CA ASP A 203 14.38 -13.87 6.75
C ASP A 203 14.33 -14.97 5.66
N GLY A 204 13.43 -15.95 5.77
CA GLY A 204 13.23 -16.98 4.74
C GLY A 204 14.22 -18.14 4.82
N ARG A 205 14.99 -18.26 5.91
CA ARG A 205 15.82 -19.44 6.20
C ARG A 205 15.00 -20.55 6.88
N THR A 206 13.83 -20.85 6.31
CA THR A 206 12.85 -21.79 6.86
C THR A 206 13.46 -23.19 7.10
N ALA A 207 14.30 -23.66 6.18
CA ALA A 207 14.97 -24.96 6.29
C ALA A 207 15.96 -25.04 7.48
N ASP A 208 16.64 -23.94 7.82
CA ASP A 208 17.55 -23.90 8.98
C ASP A 208 16.76 -23.86 10.29
N VAL A 209 15.60 -23.19 10.31
CA VAL A 209 14.74 -23.14 11.50
C VAL A 209 14.04 -24.48 11.73
N ILE A 210 13.52 -25.14 10.69
CA ILE A 210 12.97 -26.49 10.79
C ILE A 210 14.00 -27.45 11.37
N ARG A 211 15.25 -27.38 10.90
CA ARG A 211 16.35 -28.19 11.44
C ARG A 211 16.57 -27.92 12.93
N ARG A 212 16.70 -26.66 13.35
CA ARG A 212 16.88 -26.30 14.76
C ARG A 212 15.69 -26.69 15.65
N VAL A 213 14.46 -26.52 15.18
CA VAL A 213 13.26 -26.94 15.92
C VAL A 213 13.22 -28.46 16.08
N ARG A 214 13.64 -29.21 15.05
CA ARG A 214 13.81 -30.67 15.12
C ARG A 214 14.91 -31.08 16.08
N ASP A 215 16.04 -30.40 16.09
CA ASP A 215 17.15 -30.67 17.01
C ASP A 215 16.70 -30.43 18.46
N ARG A 216 16.02 -29.32 18.74
CA ARG A 216 15.43 -29.01 20.05
C ARG A 216 14.37 -30.01 20.49
N MET A 217 13.59 -30.53 19.54
CA MET A 217 12.61 -31.59 19.82
C MET A 217 13.32 -32.89 20.23
N GLN A 218 14.40 -33.25 19.55
CA GLN A 218 15.21 -34.43 19.90
C GLN A 218 15.90 -34.24 21.24
N GLU A 219 16.44 -33.06 21.52
CA GLU A 219 17.06 -32.75 22.80
C GLU A 219 16.05 -32.78 23.96
N ALA A 220 14.86 -32.20 23.78
CA ALA A 220 13.78 -32.30 24.76
C ALA A 220 13.37 -33.76 25.00
N SER A 221 13.31 -34.58 23.95
CA SER A 221 13.04 -36.01 24.07
C SER A 221 14.16 -36.75 24.82
N ALA A 222 15.42 -36.41 24.56
CA ALA A 222 16.59 -36.98 25.24
C ALA A 222 16.62 -36.62 26.73
N GLN A 223 16.13 -35.43 27.08
CA GLN A 223 15.97 -34.97 28.47
C GLN A 223 14.67 -35.49 29.14
N LEU A 224 13.93 -36.41 28.51
CA LEU A 224 12.65 -36.96 28.99
C LEU A 224 11.53 -35.89 29.18
N ASN A 225 11.68 -34.72 28.55
CA ASN A 225 10.67 -33.65 28.53
C ASN A 225 9.66 -33.87 27.39
N PHE A 226 8.83 -34.91 27.52
CA PHE A 226 7.92 -35.36 26.45
C PHE A 226 6.85 -34.34 26.06
N GLU A 227 6.35 -33.54 27.00
CA GLU A 227 5.39 -32.47 26.70
C GLU A 227 6.00 -31.43 25.75
N ARG A 228 7.24 -31.00 26.04
CA ARG A 228 7.96 -30.05 25.21
C ARG A 228 8.32 -30.62 23.84
N ALA A 229 8.70 -31.89 23.78
CA ALA A 229 8.96 -32.57 22.52
C ALA A 229 7.68 -32.70 21.66
N ALA A 230 6.54 -33.01 22.28
CA ALA A 230 5.25 -33.07 21.58
C ALA A 230 4.82 -31.71 21.01
N GLU A 231 4.98 -30.63 21.79
CA GLU A 231 4.71 -29.26 21.31
C GLU A 231 5.54 -28.90 20.06
N LEU A 232 6.85 -29.20 20.09
CA LEU A 232 7.77 -28.90 19.00
C LEU A 232 7.46 -29.75 17.76
N ARG A 233 7.13 -31.04 17.96
CA ARG A 233 6.68 -31.95 16.89
C ARG A 233 5.41 -31.45 16.21
N ASP A 234 4.41 -31.08 17.00
CA ASP A 234 3.12 -30.62 16.49
C ASP A 234 3.24 -29.25 15.78
N ALA A 235 4.25 -28.45 16.14
CA ALA A 235 4.62 -27.25 15.41
C ALA A 235 5.30 -27.56 14.07
N LEU A 236 6.19 -28.56 14.01
CA LEU A 236 6.83 -29.03 12.77
C LEU A 236 5.81 -29.59 11.78
N LEU A 237 4.88 -30.44 12.21
CA LEU A 237 3.84 -31.02 11.34
C LEU A 237 2.95 -29.95 10.68
N LYS A 238 2.73 -28.83 11.36
CA LYS A 238 1.97 -27.68 10.84
C LYS A 238 2.80 -26.76 9.95
N LEU A 239 4.13 -26.78 10.07
CA LEU A 239 5.03 -26.11 9.16
C LEU A 239 5.09 -26.83 7.81
N ASP A 240 5.20 -28.16 7.84
CA ASP A 240 5.23 -29.00 6.64
C ASP A 240 3.92 -28.87 5.83
N SER A 241 2.77 -28.67 6.48
CA SER A 241 1.49 -28.46 5.78
C SER A 241 1.30 -27.06 5.19
N LEU A 242 2.17 -26.09 5.51
CA LEU A 242 2.20 -24.78 4.86
C LEU A 242 3.07 -24.78 3.59
N GLU A 243 3.87 -25.82 3.38
CA GLU A 243 4.73 -26.03 2.21
C GLU A 243 4.06 -26.84 1.10
N GLU A 244 2.70 -26.94 1.06
CA GLU A 244 2.04 -27.45 -0.15
C GLU A 244 2.57 -26.67 -1.35
N PRO A 245 3.18 -27.35 -2.33
CA PRO A 245 3.97 -26.69 -3.35
C PRO A 245 3.04 -25.80 -4.16
N THR A 246 3.21 -24.49 -3.99
CA THR A 246 2.75 -23.50 -4.96
C THR A 246 3.35 -23.94 -6.28
N VAL A 247 2.50 -24.40 -7.20
CA VAL A 247 2.85 -24.96 -8.50
C VAL A 247 4.05 -24.21 -9.09
N VAL A 248 5.23 -24.81 -8.95
CA VAL A 248 6.46 -24.29 -9.53
C VAL A 248 6.39 -24.70 -10.99
N VAL A 249 5.80 -23.84 -11.81
CA VAL A 249 6.08 -23.91 -13.24
C VAL A 249 7.56 -23.61 -13.37
N GLN A 250 8.38 -24.63 -13.62
CA GLN A 250 9.77 -24.43 -14.05
C GLN A 250 9.71 -23.71 -15.39
N VAL A 251 9.85 -22.38 -15.34
CA VAL A 251 10.00 -21.58 -16.54
C VAL A 251 11.48 -21.54 -16.87
N GLU A 252 11.88 -22.23 -17.93
CA GLU A 252 13.23 -22.07 -18.47
C GLU A 252 13.47 -20.63 -18.95
N GLY A 253 14.70 -20.15 -18.69
CA GLY A 253 15.26 -18.93 -19.26
C GLY A 253 15.11 -17.68 -18.39
N GLY A 254 16.08 -17.40 -17.52
CA GLY A 254 16.35 -16.06 -17.01
C GLY A 254 15.22 -15.33 -16.26
N ASP A 255 15.46 -14.05 -15.99
CA ASP A 255 14.57 -13.17 -15.25
C ASP A 255 13.51 -12.57 -16.17
N LYS A 256 12.24 -12.72 -15.81
CA LYS A 256 11.08 -12.23 -16.59
C LYS A 256 10.06 -11.56 -15.68
N ASP A 257 9.41 -10.52 -16.19
CA ASP A 257 8.21 -9.96 -15.58
C ASP A 257 7.03 -10.26 -16.51
N VAL A 258 6.02 -10.98 -16.02
CA VAL A 258 4.85 -11.39 -16.81
C VAL A 258 3.64 -10.60 -16.36
N ILE A 259 3.00 -9.92 -17.31
CA ILE A 259 1.85 -9.06 -17.06
C ILE A 259 0.56 -9.80 -17.42
N GLY A 260 -0.42 -9.72 -16.53
CA GLY A 260 -1.79 -10.17 -16.74
C GLY A 260 -2.74 -8.99 -16.64
N TYR A 261 -3.72 -8.93 -17.53
CA TYR A 261 -4.72 -7.86 -17.59
C TYR A 261 -6.13 -8.45 -17.51
N ALA A 262 -6.99 -7.84 -16.71
CA ALA A 262 -8.41 -8.14 -16.65
C ALA A 262 -9.20 -6.84 -16.46
N ARG A 263 -10.40 -6.78 -17.04
CA ARG A 263 -11.31 -5.63 -16.97
C ARG A 263 -12.73 -6.09 -16.67
N ASP A 264 -13.44 -5.32 -15.87
CA ASP A 264 -14.85 -5.49 -15.50
C ASP A 264 -15.49 -4.09 -15.37
N GLY A 265 -16.23 -3.68 -16.41
CA GLY A 265 -16.81 -2.34 -16.49
C GLY A 265 -15.78 -1.21 -16.47
N ASP A 266 -15.88 -0.35 -15.45
CA ASP A 266 -14.99 0.80 -15.19
C ASP A 266 -13.84 0.46 -14.21
N ASP A 267 -13.69 -0.81 -13.84
CA ASP A 267 -12.56 -1.28 -13.04
C ASP A 267 -11.68 -2.21 -13.91
N ALA A 268 -10.36 -2.04 -13.82
CA ALA A 268 -9.41 -2.99 -14.38
C ALA A 268 -8.38 -3.42 -13.34
N CYS A 269 -7.84 -4.63 -13.50
CA CYS A 269 -6.77 -5.16 -12.66
C CYS A 269 -5.60 -5.57 -13.55
N VAL A 270 -4.41 -5.10 -13.20
CA VAL A 270 -3.15 -5.57 -13.77
C VAL A 270 -2.38 -6.33 -12.71
N ALA A 271 -2.00 -7.56 -13.02
CA ALA A 271 -1.15 -8.40 -12.19
C ALA A 271 0.25 -8.53 -12.82
N ILE A 272 1.30 -8.45 -11.99
CA ILE A 272 2.69 -8.69 -12.39
C ILE A 272 3.18 -9.93 -11.64
N LEU A 273 3.56 -10.95 -12.40
CA LEU A 273 4.28 -12.12 -11.91
C LEU A 273 5.78 -11.89 -12.18
N ARG A 274 6.55 -11.61 -11.13
CA ARG A 274 8.01 -11.45 -11.23
C ARG A 274 8.69 -12.80 -11.06
N ILE A 275 9.31 -13.29 -12.12
CA ILE A 275 10.04 -14.56 -12.15
C ILE A 275 11.53 -14.26 -12.15
N ARG A 276 12.28 -14.85 -11.21
CA ARG A 276 13.75 -14.77 -11.20
C ARG A 276 14.34 -16.15 -11.00
N GLY A 277 15.35 -16.51 -11.78
CA GLY A 277 15.96 -17.85 -11.73
C GLY A 277 14.95 -19.01 -11.85
N GLY A 278 13.88 -18.83 -12.63
CA GLY A 278 12.82 -19.83 -12.81
C GLY A 278 11.85 -19.99 -11.63
N LYS A 279 11.94 -19.16 -10.59
CA LYS A 279 11.03 -19.13 -9.44
C LYS A 279 10.16 -17.88 -9.47
N LEU A 280 8.87 -18.03 -9.15
CA LEU A 280 7.98 -16.89 -8.92
C LEU A 280 8.36 -16.22 -7.60
N LEU A 281 8.95 -15.03 -7.66
CA LEU A 281 9.39 -14.30 -6.46
C LEU A 281 8.33 -13.38 -5.88
N ALA A 282 7.51 -12.75 -6.73
CA ALA A 282 6.54 -11.76 -6.27
C ALA A 282 5.33 -11.67 -7.20
N ARG A 283 4.16 -11.45 -6.59
CA ARG A 283 2.91 -11.07 -7.24
C ARG A 283 2.61 -9.62 -6.87
N ASP A 284 2.89 -8.69 -7.77
CA ASP A 284 2.41 -7.30 -7.64
C ASP A 284 1.06 -7.21 -8.33
N GLN A 285 0.14 -6.42 -7.80
CA GLN A 285 -1.18 -6.23 -8.42
C GLN A 285 -1.63 -4.80 -8.23
N ARG A 286 -2.29 -4.25 -9.24
CA ARG A 286 -2.77 -2.88 -9.22
C ARG A 286 -4.12 -2.79 -9.86
N PHE A 287 -5.04 -2.19 -9.11
CA PHE A 287 -6.33 -1.80 -9.63
C PHE A 287 -6.22 -0.45 -10.34
N VAL A 288 -6.89 -0.36 -11.47
CA VAL A 288 -6.98 0.81 -12.32
C VAL A 288 -8.43 1.27 -12.29
N GLU A 289 -8.64 2.52 -11.88
CA GLU A 289 -9.94 3.18 -11.83
C GLU A 289 -10.00 4.30 -12.90
N ASN A 290 -11.21 4.70 -13.28
CA ASN A 290 -11.50 5.71 -14.32
C ASN A 290 -11.05 5.28 -15.72
N VAL A 291 -11.32 4.01 -16.06
CA VAL A 291 -10.99 3.41 -17.37
C VAL A 291 -12.17 3.45 -18.35
N GLU A 292 -13.32 3.98 -17.94
CA GLU A 292 -14.50 4.15 -18.78
C GLU A 292 -14.17 4.97 -20.05
N GLY A 293 -14.50 4.41 -21.21
CA GLY A 293 -14.24 5.01 -22.52
C GLY A 293 -12.78 4.99 -22.97
N GLU A 294 -11.87 4.35 -22.23
CA GLU A 294 -10.49 4.10 -22.64
C GLU A 294 -10.35 2.70 -23.27
N GLU A 295 -9.49 2.59 -24.29
CA GLU A 295 -9.10 1.31 -24.89
C GLU A 295 -8.15 0.53 -23.97
N ASP A 296 -8.24 -0.80 -24.00
CA ASP A 296 -7.42 -1.68 -23.15
C ASP A 296 -5.91 -1.46 -23.36
N GLN A 297 -5.51 -1.12 -24.58
CA GLN A 297 -4.12 -0.79 -24.92
C GLN A 297 -3.65 0.47 -24.19
N ALA A 298 -4.48 1.51 -24.13
CA ALA A 298 -4.17 2.76 -23.44
C ALA A 298 -4.07 2.57 -21.92
N ILE A 299 -4.96 1.74 -21.36
CA ILE A 299 -4.95 1.39 -19.93
C ILE A 299 -3.66 0.65 -19.57
N LEU A 300 -3.29 -0.36 -20.38
CA LEU A 300 -2.06 -1.12 -20.18
C LEU A 300 -0.81 -0.24 -20.36
N ALA A 301 -0.77 0.62 -21.37
CA ALA A 301 0.33 1.54 -21.60
C ALA A 301 0.53 2.50 -20.40
N ALA A 302 -0.55 3.14 -19.93
CA ALA A 302 -0.51 4.02 -18.77
C ALA A 302 -0.05 3.26 -17.51
N TYR A 303 -0.47 2.01 -17.36
CA TYR A 303 -0.01 1.15 -16.27
C TYR A 303 1.49 0.91 -16.31
N LEU A 304 1.98 0.40 -17.44
CA LEU A 304 3.38 0.04 -17.61
C LEU A 304 4.29 1.24 -17.48
N ALA A 305 3.90 2.39 -18.05
CA ALA A 305 4.62 3.64 -17.88
C ALA A 305 4.76 3.99 -16.40
N ARG A 306 3.67 3.95 -15.61
CA ARG A 306 3.75 4.31 -14.18
C ARG A 306 4.49 3.28 -13.33
N ALA A 307 4.43 2.00 -13.69
CA ALA A 307 5.02 0.92 -12.92
C ALA A 307 6.54 0.79 -13.15
N TYR A 308 6.99 0.98 -14.39
CA TYR A 308 8.37 0.69 -14.79
C TYR A 308 9.22 1.93 -15.03
N VAL A 309 8.64 3.06 -15.45
CA VAL A 309 9.44 4.26 -15.76
C VAL A 309 10.04 4.84 -14.49
N GLY A 310 11.37 4.93 -14.45
CA GLY A 310 12.13 5.38 -13.28
C GLY A 310 12.32 4.32 -12.18
N SER A 311 11.79 3.10 -12.37
CA SER A 311 12.08 1.95 -11.49
C SER A 311 13.40 1.29 -11.88
N ARG A 312 14.18 0.88 -10.88
CA ARG A 312 15.39 0.05 -11.09
C ARG A 312 15.11 -1.45 -11.00
N GLU A 313 13.89 -1.84 -10.63
CA GLU A 313 13.48 -3.22 -10.43
C GLU A 313 12.67 -3.71 -11.63
N HIS A 314 13.35 -4.09 -12.71
CA HIS A 314 12.72 -4.65 -13.90
C HIS A 314 13.54 -5.80 -14.50
N ALA A 315 12.86 -6.80 -15.04
CA ALA A 315 13.49 -7.93 -15.71
C ALA A 315 14.06 -7.56 -17.09
N ALA A 316 14.88 -8.45 -17.65
CA ALA A 316 15.35 -8.32 -19.03
C ALA A 316 14.23 -8.60 -20.06
N GLU A 317 13.26 -9.45 -19.71
CA GLU A 317 12.07 -9.72 -20.51
C GLU A 317 10.81 -9.21 -19.79
N LEU A 318 10.03 -8.35 -20.45
CA LEU A 318 8.70 -7.93 -20.02
C LEU A 318 7.66 -8.56 -20.96
N ILE A 319 6.92 -9.55 -20.47
CA ILE A 319 5.94 -10.30 -21.25
C ILE A 319 4.56 -9.71 -21.02
N VAL A 320 3.90 -9.23 -22.07
CA VAL A 320 2.61 -8.52 -21.98
C VAL A 320 1.50 -9.22 -22.78
N PRO A 321 0.22 -9.10 -22.37
CA PRO A 321 -0.89 -9.80 -23.03
C PRO A 321 -1.35 -9.12 -24.32
N ILE A 322 -1.19 -7.80 -24.42
CA ILE A 322 -1.73 -6.96 -25.50
C ILE A 322 -0.61 -6.01 -25.94
N ASP A 323 -0.51 -5.76 -27.24
CA ASP A 323 0.39 -4.74 -27.78
C ASP A 323 -0.16 -3.33 -27.51
N PHE A 324 0.71 -2.32 -27.53
CA PHE A 324 0.32 -0.94 -27.24
C PHE A 324 1.22 0.06 -27.97
N ASP A 325 0.66 1.21 -28.35
CA ASP A 325 1.30 2.21 -29.23
C ASP A 325 2.67 2.70 -28.71
N ASP A 326 2.84 2.76 -27.39
CA ASP A 326 4.04 3.33 -26.73
C ASP A 326 5.13 2.30 -26.41
N ARG A 327 5.04 1.09 -26.95
CA ARG A 327 5.98 0.00 -26.66
C ARG A 327 7.44 0.36 -26.91
N ALA A 328 7.75 0.91 -28.07
CA ALA A 328 9.12 1.26 -28.43
C ALA A 328 9.71 2.34 -27.50
N LEU A 329 8.88 3.32 -27.10
CA LEU A 329 9.27 4.37 -26.16
C LEU A 329 9.51 3.82 -24.75
N LEU A 330 8.69 2.84 -24.33
CA LEU A 330 8.88 2.16 -23.07
C LEU A 330 10.19 1.36 -23.08
N GLU A 331 10.45 0.57 -24.12
CA GLU A 331 11.72 -0.16 -24.29
C GLU A 331 12.94 0.77 -24.24
N GLU A 332 12.89 1.91 -24.95
CA GLU A 332 13.94 2.93 -24.93
C GLU A 332 14.15 3.48 -23.51
N SER A 333 13.07 3.76 -22.78
CA SER A 333 13.15 4.29 -21.40
C SER A 333 13.71 3.29 -20.38
N LEU A 334 13.53 1.99 -20.61
CA LEU A 334 14.01 0.91 -19.74
C LEU A 334 15.41 0.42 -20.15
N GLY A 335 15.86 0.75 -21.36
CA GLY A 335 17.20 0.51 -21.90
C GLY A 335 17.52 -0.95 -22.21
N ARG A 336 17.45 -1.85 -21.23
CA ARG A 336 17.84 -3.28 -21.36
C ARG A 336 16.67 -4.25 -21.41
N THR A 337 15.46 -3.78 -21.16
CA THR A 337 14.26 -4.62 -21.11
C THR A 337 13.63 -4.73 -22.48
N ARG A 338 13.36 -5.95 -22.93
CA ARG A 338 12.61 -6.24 -24.17
C ARG A 338 11.17 -6.57 -23.84
N VAL A 339 10.22 -5.92 -24.52
CA VAL A 339 8.79 -6.21 -24.42
C VAL A 339 8.45 -7.32 -25.41
N ILE A 340 7.77 -8.37 -24.94
CA ILE A 340 7.41 -9.55 -25.73
C ILE A 340 5.89 -9.76 -25.63
N ILE A 341 5.23 -9.90 -26.78
CA ILE A 341 3.80 -10.27 -26.86
C ILE A 341 3.68 -11.69 -27.42
N PRO A 342 3.58 -12.72 -26.55
CA PRO A 342 3.53 -14.10 -27.00
C PRO A 342 2.14 -14.44 -27.55
N GLN A 343 2.09 -15.01 -28.75
CA GLN A 343 0.84 -15.49 -29.35
C GLN A 343 0.54 -16.96 -29.00
N ARG A 344 1.59 -17.79 -28.82
CA ARG A 344 1.50 -19.23 -28.52
C ARG A 344 2.71 -19.72 -27.71
N GLY A 345 2.61 -20.92 -27.16
CA GLY A 345 3.70 -21.59 -26.44
C GLY A 345 3.83 -21.21 -24.95
N PRO A 346 4.93 -21.61 -24.29
CA PRO A 346 5.06 -21.54 -22.82
C PRO A 346 5.00 -20.10 -22.27
N ARG A 347 5.48 -19.11 -23.04
CA ARG A 347 5.34 -17.69 -22.66
C ARG A 347 3.87 -17.24 -22.65
N ARG A 348 3.01 -17.76 -23.54
CA ARG A 348 1.58 -17.44 -23.56
C ARG A 348 0.84 -18.08 -22.38
N GLU A 349 1.21 -19.29 -21.99
CA GLU A 349 0.67 -19.96 -20.80
C GLU A 349 0.94 -19.15 -19.52
N LEU A 350 2.13 -18.56 -19.40
CA LEU A 350 2.44 -17.66 -18.27
C LEU A 350 1.57 -16.41 -18.26
N VAL A 351 1.31 -15.83 -19.44
CA VAL A 351 0.41 -14.69 -19.55
C VAL A 351 -1.02 -15.09 -19.17
N GLN A 352 -1.50 -16.26 -19.61
CA GLN A 352 -2.83 -16.76 -19.22
C GLN A 352 -2.93 -16.97 -17.71
N LEU A 353 -1.89 -17.50 -17.07
CA LEU A 353 -1.81 -17.61 -15.61
C LEU A 353 -1.88 -16.22 -14.94
N ALA A 354 -1.17 -15.24 -15.47
CA ALA A 354 -1.23 -13.86 -14.98
C ALA A 354 -2.62 -13.23 -15.19
N GLU A 355 -3.28 -13.46 -16.33
CA GLU A 355 -4.64 -13.00 -16.64
C GLU A 355 -5.68 -13.64 -15.70
N GLN A 356 -5.59 -14.94 -15.44
CA GLN A 356 -6.44 -15.64 -14.46
C GLN A 356 -6.28 -15.04 -13.06
N ASN A 357 -5.04 -14.77 -12.66
CA ASN A 357 -4.75 -14.08 -11.40
C ASN A 357 -5.37 -12.67 -11.35
N ALA A 358 -5.28 -11.90 -12.44
CA ALA A 358 -5.88 -10.57 -12.52
C ALA A 358 -7.42 -10.64 -12.42
N ARG A 359 -8.04 -11.63 -13.07
CA ARG A 359 -9.50 -11.83 -13.07
C ARG A 359 -10.03 -12.20 -11.67
N HIS A 360 -9.40 -13.17 -11.00
CA HIS A 360 -9.78 -13.55 -9.64
C HIS A 360 -9.67 -12.39 -8.63
N LEU A 361 -8.65 -11.54 -8.79
CA LEU A 361 -8.51 -10.36 -7.93
C LEU A 361 -9.60 -9.32 -8.19
N LEU A 362 -9.98 -9.15 -9.44
CA LEU A 362 -11.05 -8.24 -9.83
C LEU A 362 -12.41 -8.71 -9.30
N GLU A 363 -12.68 -10.02 -9.34
CA GLU A 363 -13.86 -10.65 -8.73
C GLU A 363 -13.89 -10.49 -7.18
N GLU A 364 -12.75 -10.69 -6.51
CA GLU A 364 -12.64 -10.46 -5.07
C GLU A 364 -12.85 -8.97 -4.73
N PHE A 365 -12.38 -8.07 -5.58
CA PHE A 365 -12.55 -6.64 -5.40
C PHE A 365 -14.00 -6.19 -5.61
N SER A 366 -14.65 -6.64 -6.68
CA SER A 366 -16.06 -6.30 -6.98
C SER A 366 -17.02 -6.83 -5.93
N SER A 367 -16.77 -8.04 -5.39
CA SER A 367 -17.54 -8.62 -4.27
C SER A 367 -17.35 -7.85 -2.94
N ARG A 368 -16.18 -7.25 -2.69
CA ARG A 368 -15.96 -6.37 -1.53
C ARG A 368 -16.66 -5.01 -1.69
N ARG A 369 -16.77 -4.49 -2.91
CA ARG A 369 -17.43 -3.21 -3.22
C ARG A 369 -18.96 -3.30 -3.16
N SER A 370 -19.53 -4.45 -3.54
CA SER A 370 -20.97 -4.74 -3.51
C SER A 370 -21.52 -5.07 -2.12
N ARG A 371 -20.66 -5.31 -1.11
CA ARG A 371 -21.10 -5.36 0.28
C ARG A 371 -21.46 -3.94 0.77
N PRO A 372 -22.73 -3.65 1.10
CA PRO A 372 -23.08 -2.37 1.69
C PRO A 372 -22.28 -2.17 2.97
N ARG A 373 -21.81 -0.93 3.22
CA ARG A 373 -21.21 -0.49 4.49
C ARG A 373 -22.23 -0.59 5.64
N ASN A 374 -22.64 -1.79 6.02
CA ASN A 374 -23.41 -2.04 7.24
C ASN A 374 -22.42 -2.12 8.40
N GLY A 375 -22.27 -1.04 9.15
CA GLY A 375 -21.42 -1.06 10.34
C GLY A 375 -20.96 0.27 10.93
N ARG A 376 -21.75 1.34 10.81
CA ARG A 376 -21.74 2.43 11.82
C ARG A 376 -23.17 2.71 12.25
N ARG A 377 -23.77 1.74 12.94
CA ARG A 377 -24.86 2.08 13.87
C ARG A 377 -24.20 2.80 15.05
N ALA A 378 -24.47 4.09 15.17
CA ALA A 378 -24.40 4.76 16.46
C ALA A 378 -25.22 3.95 17.48
N PRO A 379 -24.84 3.89 18.77
CA PRO A 379 -25.65 3.21 19.77
C PRO A 379 -26.98 3.96 19.87
N SER A 380 -28.02 3.43 19.24
CA SER A 380 -29.38 3.88 19.44
C SER A 380 -29.78 3.44 20.84
N THR A 381 -29.91 4.42 21.73
CA THR A 381 -30.49 4.29 23.05
C THR A 381 -31.81 3.52 22.93
N THR A 382 -31.85 2.34 23.54
CA THR A 382 -33.05 1.53 23.67
C THR A 382 -34.08 2.33 24.48
N CYS A 383 -35.09 2.88 23.80
CA CYS A 383 -36.29 3.38 24.47
C CYS A 383 -37.44 2.45 24.07
N SER A 384 -37.71 1.47 24.92
CA SER A 384 -38.87 0.59 24.82
C SER A 384 -40.14 1.43 24.91
N ALA A 385 -40.88 1.52 23.80
CA ALA A 385 -42.25 1.96 23.81
C ALA A 385 -43.11 0.79 24.29
N ASN A 386 -43.69 0.91 25.48
CA ASN A 386 -44.79 0.07 25.92
C ASN A 386 -46.08 0.90 25.82
N LEU A 387 -47.08 0.31 25.17
CA LEU A 387 -48.38 0.89 24.91
C LEU A 387 -49.14 1.18 26.21
N GLY A 388 -49.92 2.26 26.25
CA GLY A 388 -50.87 2.48 27.33
C GLY A 388 -51.54 3.85 27.25
N SER A 389 -52.80 3.84 26.84
CA SER A 389 -53.73 4.97 26.72
C SER A 389 -53.91 5.77 28.01
N ARG A 390 -54.08 7.09 27.88
CA ARG A 390 -55.24 7.90 28.34
C ARG A 390 -54.89 9.40 28.38
N SER A 391 -55.75 10.18 27.71
CA SER A 391 -56.28 11.50 28.11
C SER A 391 -55.58 12.23 29.26
N CYS A 392 -55.19 13.49 29.06
CA CYS A 392 -55.71 14.62 29.86
C CYS A 392 -55.23 16.01 29.39
N ARG A 393 -56.24 16.86 29.15
CA ARG A 393 -56.36 18.33 29.36
C ARG A 393 -55.13 19.17 29.78
N ALA A 394 -55.00 20.33 29.14
CA ALA A 394 -54.47 21.57 29.72
C ALA A 394 -55.48 22.17 30.73
N PRO A 395 -55.11 22.98 31.76
CA PRO A 395 -54.59 24.34 31.52
C PRO A 395 -53.65 24.95 32.61
N SER A 396 -53.32 26.24 32.39
CA SER A 396 -53.04 27.34 33.34
C SER A 396 -51.64 27.54 33.98
N SER A 397 -50.97 28.59 33.47
CA SER A 397 -50.38 29.76 34.15
C SER A 397 -50.02 29.71 35.65
N ALA A 398 -48.76 30.07 35.98
CA ALA A 398 -48.36 31.36 36.59
C ALA A 398 -47.02 31.27 37.35
N SER A 399 -46.17 32.30 37.19
CA SER A 399 -45.21 32.90 38.14
C SER A 399 -44.26 31.97 38.95
N THR A 400 -42.94 32.18 39.07
CA THR A 400 -42.26 33.41 39.53
C THR A 400 -40.74 33.14 39.45
N SER A 401 -39.94 34.13 39.01
CA SER A 401 -38.49 34.22 39.31
C SER A 401 -38.30 35.02 40.63
N PRO A 402 -37.11 35.41 41.15
CA PRO A 402 -35.71 35.06 40.83
C PRO A 402 -34.82 34.84 42.09
N ARG A 403 -33.53 34.46 41.91
CA ARG A 403 -32.33 35.03 42.62
C ARG A 403 -31.06 34.29 42.14
N ARG A 404 -30.14 34.99 41.45
CA ARG A 404 -28.87 35.61 41.94
C ARG A 404 -27.81 34.56 42.36
N ARG A 405 -26.53 34.61 42.01
CA ARG A 405 -25.65 35.64 41.43
C ARG A 405 -24.32 34.96 41.03
N GLU A 406 -23.74 35.42 39.93
CA GLU A 406 -22.31 35.29 39.59
C GLU A 406 -21.47 36.18 40.55
N PRO A 407 -20.14 36.00 40.67
CA PRO A 407 -19.28 36.68 39.71
C PRO A 407 -17.96 35.98 39.33
N THR A 408 -17.52 36.37 38.14
CA THR A 408 -16.17 36.31 37.59
C THR A 408 -15.21 37.33 38.21
N ARG A 409 -13.91 37.00 38.26
CA ARG A 409 -12.71 37.88 38.20
C ARG A 409 -11.48 36.95 38.23
N SER A 410 -10.67 36.78 37.18
CA SER A 410 -9.74 37.70 36.51
C SER A 410 -8.60 38.25 37.40
N ALA A 411 -7.39 37.80 37.06
CA ALA A 411 -6.23 38.60 36.68
C ALA A 411 -5.05 38.76 37.66
N ARG A 412 -3.86 38.69 37.02
CA ARG A 412 -2.53 39.23 37.36
C ARG A 412 -1.70 38.46 38.38
N ALA A 413 -0.37 38.50 38.36
CA ALA A 413 0.68 38.84 37.39
C ALA A 413 2.00 38.68 38.18
N SER A 414 3.15 38.90 37.52
CA SER A 414 4.52 38.99 38.05
C SER A 414 5.22 37.64 38.29
N GLY A 415 6.45 37.38 37.83
CA GLY A 415 7.47 38.25 37.23
C GLY A 415 8.70 38.35 38.14
N SER A 416 9.81 37.71 37.76
CA SER A 416 11.22 38.05 38.04
C SER A 416 12.09 36.92 37.44
N ARG A 417 13.02 37.19 36.51
CA ARG A 417 14.42 37.67 36.72
C ARG A 417 15.20 36.67 37.58
N THR A 418 16.39 36.16 37.28
CA THR A 418 17.61 36.61 36.56
C THR A 418 18.59 35.41 36.66
N ASP A 419 19.44 35.02 35.71
CA ASP A 419 20.84 35.45 35.48
C ASP A 419 21.45 34.35 34.54
N ALA A 420 22.06 34.64 33.39
CA ALA A 420 23.41 35.17 33.17
C ALA A 420 24.58 34.27 33.66
N ARG A 421 25.23 33.56 32.72
CA ARG A 421 26.70 33.32 32.60
C ARG A 421 26.95 32.38 31.40
N ALA A 422 27.49 32.87 30.30
CA ALA A 422 28.92 33.14 30.02
C ALA A 422 29.62 31.92 29.38
N ALA A 423 29.89 32.05 28.08
CA ALA A 423 30.84 31.25 27.33
C ALA A 423 32.29 31.59 27.76
N PRO A 424 33.25 30.77 27.32
CA PRO A 424 34.38 31.38 26.63
C PRO A 424 34.76 30.68 25.32
N SER A 425 35.26 31.52 24.42
CA SER A 425 35.89 31.23 23.13
C SER A 425 37.41 31.01 23.25
N THR A 426 38.02 30.57 22.13
CA THR A 426 39.46 30.56 21.76
C THR A 426 40.23 29.31 22.21
N ALA A 427 41.16 28.67 21.47
CA ALA A 427 41.88 28.90 20.21
C ALA A 427 42.45 27.53 19.73
N SER A 428 42.49 27.20 18.43
CA SER A 428 43.65 27.21 17.51
C SER A 428 44.75 26.12 17.68
N SER A 429 45.12 25.51 16.53
CA SER A 429 46.30 24.67 16.20
C SER A 429 46.30 23.23 16.77
N ARG A 430 46.56 22.16 16.02
CA ARG A 430 47.31 21.91 14.77
C ARG A 430 46.61 20.91 13.86
#